data_AF-A0A6J1QU49-F1
#
_entry.id   AF-A0A6J1QU49-F1
#
_cell.length_a   1.000
_cell.length_b   1.000
_cell.length_c   1.000
_cell.angle_alpha   90.00
_cell.angle_beta   90.00
_cell.angle_gamma   90.00
#
_symmetry.space_group_name_H-M   'P 1'
#
loop_
_entity.id
_entity.type
_entity.pdbx_description
1 polymer ?
#
loop_
_entity_poly.entity_id
_entity_poly.type
_entity_poly.pdbx_seq_one_letter_code
_entity_poly.pdbx_strand_id
1 'polypeptide(L)'
;MYQKSGDTTEIVRLVNGDFDILSHKINNLFPNERQAFYYVPPKCEGPSQKVSKGKLPDFYRNKLDECRQIGLVQKKRKRIDDIDDILESNINLTTKRVCKTHLQWLQYNTAPWSSVEEHWNKSRELRHILIAEHKVNIYDIFSEYPVLKQELGYTLLENDYNSLINKKSNIYSKWPELSKKLETLLTKRVMKDKTFAKRLEEIQLYEEGD
;
A
#
# COMPACT_ATOMS: atom_id res chain seq x y z
N MET A 1 -4.85 39.24 5.06
CA MET A 1 -3.81 38.88 4.09
C MET A 1 -2.95 37.78 4.71
N TYR A 2 -3.24 36.52 4.39
CA TYR A 2 -2.41 35.40 4.84
C TYR A 2 -1.25 35.25 3.86
N GLN A 3 -0.07 35.75 4.24
CA GLN A 3 1.17 35.36 3.57
C GLN A 3 1.56 33.98 4.12
N LYS A 4 1.30 32.93 3.33
CA LYS A 4 2.05 31.69 3.42
C LYS A 4 3.46 32.00 2.92
N SER A 5 4.43 32.09 3.82
CA SER A 5 5.84 32.01 3.45
C SER A 5 6.07 30.62 2.85
N GLY A 6 6.19 30.57 1.52
CA GLY A 6 6.64 29.40 0.80
C GLY A 6 8.13 29.22 1.05
N ASP A 7 8.48 28.40 2.04
CA ASP A 7 9.81 27.84 2.14
C ASP A 7 9.67 26.34 1.87
N THR A 8 9.55 25.99 0.60
CA THR A 8 9.71 24.62 0.16
C THR A 8 11.18 24.29 0.33
N THR A 9 11.55 23.77 1.49
CA THR A 9 12.89 23.25 1.76
C THR A 9 13.11 22.06 0.85
N GLU A 10 13.64 22.32 -0.35
CA GLU A 10 13.96 21.27 -1.31
C GLU A 10 15.05 20.40 -0.69
N ILE A 11 14.74 19.13 -0.43
CA ILE A 11 15.67 18.20 0.21
C ILE A 11 16.73 17.83 -0.83
N VAL A 12 17.84 18.58 -0.82
CA VAL A 12 18.98 18.31 -1.71
C VAL A 12 19.64 17.00 -1.30
N ARG A 13 19.70 16.06 -2.24
CA ARG A 13 20.35 14.76 -2.03
C ARG A 13 21.86 14.90 -2.21
N LEU A 14 22.61 14.67 -1.14
CA LEU A 14 24.07 14.64 -1.20
C LEU A 14 24.58 13.42 -1.97
N VAL A 15 25.58 13.64 -2.82
CA VAL A 15 26.33 12.63 -3.58
C VAL A 15 27.76 12.49 -3.05
N ASN A 16 28.47 11.45 -3.50
CA ASN A 16 29.84 11.16 -3.07
C ASN A 16 30.82 12.33 -3.25
N GLY A 17 30.68 13.12 -4.33
CA GLY A 17 31.49 14.31 -4.55
C GLY A 17 31.30 15.38 -3.48
N ASP A 18 30.09 15.51 -2.93
CA ASP A 18 29.79 16.50 -1.88
C ASP A 18 30.50 16.16 -0.57
N PHE A 19 30.56 14.86 -0.22
CA PHE A 19 31.26 14.40 0.97
C PHE A 19 32.77 14.62 0.87
N ASP A 20 33.33 14.51 -0.33
CA ASP A 20 34.74 14.78 -0.57
C ASP A 20 35.06 16.27 -0.35
N ILE A 21 34.25 17.16 -0.95
CA ILE A 21 34.37 18.61 -0.77
C ILE A 21 34.25 19.00 0.72
N LEU A 22 33.26 18.44 1.42
CA LEU A 22 33.05 18.70 2.85
C LEU A 22 34.23 18.21 3.69
N SER A 23 34.78 17.02 3.39
CA SER A 23 35.92 16.48 4.12
C SER A 23 37.17 17.35 3.98
N HIS A 24 37.42 17.91 2.80
CA HIS A 24 38.51 18.88 2.57
C HIS A 24 38.29 20.17 3.36
N LYS A 25 37.07 20.72 3.36
CA LYS A 25 36.74 21.92 4.14
C LYS A 25 36.95 21.72 5.64
N ILE A 26 36.56 20.55 6.18
CA ILE A 26 36.75 20.22 7.59
C ILE A 26 38.25 20.14 7.92
N ASN A 27 39.04 19.47 7.09
CA ASN A 27 40.50 19.40 7.29
C ASN A 27 41.16 20.80 7.25
N ASN A 28 40.71 21.68 6.36
CA ASN A 28 41.20 23.07 6.31
C ASN A 28 40.89 23.86 7.58
N LEU A 29 39.75 23.59 8.24
CA LEU A 29 39.37 24.24 9.49
C LEU A 29 40.03 23.57 10.72
N PHE A 30 40.27 22.27 10.64
CA PHE A 30 40.86 21.46 11.71
C PHE A 30 42.05 20.65 11.17
N PRO A 31 43.24 21.26 11.02
CA PRO A 31 44.39 20.63 10.35
C PRO A 31 44.93 19.37 11.03
N ASN A 32 44.60 19.17 12.32
CA ASN A 32 44.99 17.99 13.08
C ASN A 32 44.12 16.76 12.77
N GLU A 33 42.97 16.95 12.11
CA GLU A 33 42.07 15.87 11.76
C GLU A 33 42.38 15.34 10.37
N ARG A 34 42.33 14.03 10.20
CA ARG A 34 42.55 13.41 8.88
C ARG A 34 41.26 13.43 8.08
N GLN A 35 41.34 13.87 6.83
CA GLN A 35 40.22 13.82 5.87
C GLN A 35 39.56 12.43 5.79
N ALA A 36 40.36 11.37 5.86
CA ALA A 36 39.91 9.97 5.84
C ALA A 36 38.97 9.60 7.01
N PHE A 37 38.95 10.36 8.11
CA PHE A 37 37.96 10.16 9.17
C PHE A 37 36.55 10.57 8.74
N TYR A 38 36.46 11.54 7.83
CA TYR A 38 35.20 12.13 7.39
C TYR A 38 34.66 11.47 6.14
N TYR A 39 35.53 11.15 5.19
CA TYR A 39 35.12 10.53 3.93
C TYR A 39 36.20 9.60 3.37
N VAL A 40 35.78 8.41 2.98
CA VAL A 40 36.56 7.45 2.20
C VAL A 40 35.72 7.07 0.97
N PRO A 41 36.25 7.28 -0.25
CA PRO A 41 35.52 6.97 -1.47
C PRO A 41 35.29 5.45 -1.61
N PRO A 42 34.21 5.05 -2.33
CA PRO A 42 33.98 3.65 -2.63
C PRO A 42 35.11 3.10 -3.51
N LYS A 43 35.58 1.87 -3.25
CA LYS A 43 36.61 1.19 -4.04
C LYS A 43 36.02 -0.01 -4.77
N CYS A 44 36.28 -0.15 -6.06
CA CYS A 44 35.81 -1.30 -6.86
C CYS A 44 36.80 -2.47 -6.90
N GLU A 45 37.91 -2.42 -6.16
CA GLU A 45 38.94 -3.45 -6.17
C GLU A 45 38.53 -4.63 -5.28
N GLY A 46 37.58 -5.43 -5.79
CA GLY A 46 37.13 -6.68 -5.18
C GLY A 46 35.61 -6.88 -5.28
N PRO A 47 35.11 -8.09 -4.97
CA PRO A 47 33.68 -8.41 -5.03
C PRO A 47 32.81 -7.62 -4.02
N SER A 48 33.39 -6.84 -3.09
CA SER A 48 32.62 -6.12 -2.08
C SER A 48 33.25 -4.83 -1.53
N GLN A 49 33.13 -3.71 -2.25
CA GLN A 49 32.97 -2.38 -1.59
C GLN A 49 32.23 -1.37 -2.48
N LYS A 50 30.90 -1.46 -2.54
CA LYS A 50 30.06 -0.58 -3.38
C LYS A 50 29.70 0.78 -2.75
N VAL A 51 30.11 1.07 -1.52
CA VAL A 51 29.60 2.20 -0.73
C VAL A 51 30.72 3.01 -0.06
N SER A 52 30.57 4.33 -0.02
CA SER A 52 31.44 5.25 0.71
C SER A 52 31.35 5.05 2.23
N LYS A 53 32.43 5.42 2.93
CA LYS A 53 32.58 5.26 4.38
C LYS A 53 33.05 6.57 5.03
N GLY A 54 32.90 6.67 6.35
CA GLY A 54 33.35 7.82 7.14
C GLY A 54 32.20 8.55 7.82
N LYS A 55 32.54 9.46 8.73
CA LYS A 55 31.57 10.17 9.57
C LYS A 55 30.49 10.89 8.77
N LEU A 56 30.82 11.49 7.62
CA LEU A 56 29.88 12.26 6.82
C LEU A 56 28.83 11.38 6.11
N PRO A 57 29.20 10.35 5.32
CA PRO A 57 28.23 9.41 4.76
C PRO A 57 27.38 8.70 5.82
N ASP A 58 27.94 8.38 6.98
CA ASP A 58 27.24 7.66 8.05
C ASP A 58 26.23 8.58 8.74
N PHE A 59 26.64 9.80 9.10
CA PHE A 59 25.73 10.81 9.64
C PHE A 59 24.58 11.12 8.68
N TYR A 60 24.88 11.30 7.39
CA TYR A 60 23.86 11.56 6.39
C TYR A 60 22.86 10.41 6.26
N ARG A 61 23.32 9.15 6.27
CA ARG A 61 22.44 7.97 6.24
C ARG A 61 21.54 7.92 7.48
N ASN A 62 22.10 8.13 8.66
CA ASN A 62 21.32 8.17 9.91
C ASN A 62 20.28 9.29 9.90
N LYS A 63 20.64 10.48 9.42
CA LYS A 63 19.70 11.60 9.28
C LYS A 63 18.62 11.34 8.24
N LEU A 64 18.95 10.69 7.12
CA LEU A 64 17.93 10.24 6.17
C LEU A 64 16.97 9.22 6.78
N ASP A 65 17.46 8.31 7.63
CA ASP A 65 16.62 7.35 8.32
C ASP A 65 15.67 8.02 9.32
N GLU A 66 16.16 8.99 10.10
CA GLU A 66 15.34 9.84 10.96
C GLU A 66 14.25 10.57 10.15
N CYS A 67 14.63 11.22 9.03
CA CYS A 67 13.70 11.89 8.13
C CYS A 67 12.64 10.95 7.52
N ARG A 68 12.98 9.67 7.30
CA ARG A 68 12.02 8.64 6.84
C ARG A 68 11.05 8.23 7.94
N GLN A 69 11.51 8.15 9.19
CA GLN A 69 10.65 7.79 10.33
C GLN A 69 9.58 8.86 10.58
N ILE A 70 9.92 10.13 10.39
CA ILE A 70 8.99 11.27 10.54
C ILE A 70 8.20 11.61 9.27
N GLY A 71 8.37 10.84 8.18
CA GLY A 71 7.61 11.00 6.93
C GLY A 71 8.02 12.16 6.03
N LEU A 72 9.12 12.86 6.33
CA LEU A 72 9.64 13.95 5.49
C LEU A 72 10.30 13.45 4.19
N VAL A 73 10.86 12.23 4.22
CA VAL A 73 11.44 11.58 3.05
C VAL A 73 10.68 10.30 2.77
N GLN A 74 10.15 10.19 1.55
CA GLN A 74 9.49 8.97 1.08
C GLN A 74 10.48 7.79 1.14
N LYS A 75 10.12 6.75 1.90
CA LYS A 75 10.89 5.51 1.95
C LYS A 75 10.85 4.91 0.55
N LYS A 76 12.00 4.67 -0.08
CA LYS A 76 12.04 3.86 -1.31
C LYS A 76 11.27 2.57 -1.03
N ARG A 77 10.36 2.19 -1.93
CA ARG A 77 9.52 0.98 -1.83
C ARG A 77 10.35 -0.14 -1.22
N LYS A 78 9.96 -0.58 -0.02
CA LYS A 78 10.61 -1.71 0.65
C LYS A 78 10.43 -2.92 -0.26
N ARG A 79 11.53 -3.62 -0.57
CA ARG A 79 11.39 -4.99 -1.06
C ARG A 79 10.90 -5.84 0.11
N ILE A 80 10.11 -6.85 -0.21
CA ILE A 80 9.45 -7.83 0.67
C ILE A 80 10.40 -8.50 1.70
N ASP A 81 11.71 -8.40 1.52
CA ASP A 81 12.70 -8.97 2.43
C ASP A 81 12.61 -8.37 3.85
N ASP A 82 12.14 -7.11 4.01
CA ASP A 82 11.96 -6.44 5.32
C ASP A 82 10.59 -6.71 6.00
N ILE A 83 9.82 -7.71 5.55
CA ILE A 83 8.47 -8.06 6.10
C ILE A 83 8.54 -8.78 7.46
N ASP A 84 9.71 -9.26 7.88
CA ASP A 84 9.82 -9.99 9.15
C ASP A 84 9.51 -9.12 10.38
N ASP A 85 9.65 -7.80 10.30
CA ASP A 85 9.46 -6.89 11.44
C ASP A 85 8.04 -6.31 11.61
N ILE A 86 7.09 -6.56 10.70
CA ILE A 86 5.81 -5.81 10.68
C ILE A 86 4.57 -6.63 11.07
N LEU A 87 4.58 -7.96 11.00
CA LEU A 87 3.37 -8.76 11.27
C LEU A 87 3.39 -9.41 12.65
N GLU A 88 2.77 -8.76 13.64
CA GLU A 88 2.07 -9.42 14.76
C GLU A 88 0.74 -10.04 14.26
N SER A 89 0.78 -10.80 13.18
CA SER A 89 -0.39 -11.53 12.68
C SER A 89 -0.46 -12.89 13.35
N ASN A 90 -1.66 -13.29 13.80
CA ASN A 90 -1.99 -14.64 14.32
C ASN A 90 -1.79 -15.80 13.31
N ILE A 91 -1.07 -15.58 12.21
CA ILE A 91 -0.76 -16.58 11.19
C ILE A 91 0.47 -17.38 11.62
N ASN A 92 0.37 -18.71 11.56
CA ASN A 92 1.49 -19.62 11.79
C ASN A 92 2.71 -19.26 10.90
N LEU A 93 3.90 -19.21 11.49
CA LEU A 93 5.17 -18.89 10.80
C LEU A 93 5.40 -19.72 9.53
N THR A 94 5.01 -20.99 9.51
CA THR A 94 5.12 -21.87 8.34
C THR A 94 4.17 -21.41 7.22
N THR A 95 2.93 -21.09 7.56
CA THR A 95 1.94 -20.54 6.62
C THR A 95 2.40 -19.20 6.06
N LYS A 96 2.94 -18.31 6.92
CA LYS A 96 3.49 -17.01 6.52
C LYS A 96 4.61 -17.15 5.47
N ARG A 97 5.53 -18.10 5.66
CA ARG A 97 6.63 -18.36 4.72
C ARG A 97 6.13 -18.86 3.36
N VAL A 98 5.19 -19.81 3.35
CA VAL A 98 4.61 -20.34 2.11
C VAL A 98 3.81 -19.26 1.37
N CYS A 99 3.00 -18.47 2.07
CA CYS A 99 2.27 -17.37 1.43
C CYS A 99 3.22 -16.31 0.83
N LYS A 100 4.36 -16.03 1.47
CA LYS A 100 5.35 -15.05 1.01
C LYS A 100 5.98 -15.45 -0.33
N THR A 101 6.29 -16.73 -0.54
CA THR A 101 6.84 -17.20 -1.83
C THR A 101 5.82 -17.05 -2.95
N HIS A 102 4.54 -17.35 -2.68
CA HIS A 102 3.48 -17.20 -3.67
C HIS A 102 3.18 -15.74 -4.00
N LEU A 103 3.22 -14.84 -3.01
CA LEU A 103 3.11 -13.39 -3.25
C LEU A 103 4.23 -12.86 -4.13
N GLN A 104 5.47 -13.23 -3.84
CA GLN A 104 6.62 -12.78 -4.61
C GLN A 104 6.50 -13.23 -6.07
N TRP A 105 6.03 -14.45 -6.31
CA TRP A 105 5.80 -14.93 -7.67
C TRP A 105 4.82 -14.05 -8.45
N LEU A 106 3.71 -13.64 -7.83
CA LEU A 106 2.66 -12.82 -8.47
C LEU A 106 3.10 -11.40 -8.83
N GLN A 107 4.20 -10.90 -8.24
CA GLN A 107 4.74 -9.60 -8.58
C GLN A 107 5.47 -9.61 -9.94
N TYR A 108 6.06 -10.73 -10.31
CA TYR A 108 6.92 -10.84 -11.49
C TYR A 108 6.31 -11.68 -12.61
N ASN A 109 5.26 -12.45 -12.33
CA ASN A 109 4.67 -13.38 -13.28
C ASN A 109 3.17 -13.13 -13.44
N THR A 110 2.71 -13.12 -14.68
CA THR A 110 1.29 -12.93 -15.04
C THR A 110 0.77 -14.06 -15.94
N ALA A 111 1.57 -15.13 -16.12
CA ALA A 111 1.24 -16.29 -16.94
C ALA A 111 2.11 -17.49 -16.51
N PRO A 112 1.68 -18.74 -16.77
CA PRO A 112 0.38 -19.13 -17.33
C PRO A 112 -0.78 -18.95 -16.32
N TRP A 113 -2.01 -18.84 -16.80
CA TRP A 113 -3.18 -18.49 -15.96
C TRP A 113 -3.45 -19.51 -14.84
N SER A 114 -3.26 -20.80 -15.11
CA SER A 114 -3.38 -21.85 -14.09
C SER A 114 -2.43 -21.65 -12.91
N SER A 115 -1.18 -21.25 -13.19
CA SER A 115 -0.20 -20.93 -12.15
C SER A 115 -0.57 -19.64 -11.41
N VAL A 116 -1.09 -18.64 -12.11
CA VAL A 116 -1.59 -17.41 -11.48
C VAL A 116 -2.67 -17.74 -10.45
N GLU A 117 -3.69 -18.51 -10.82
CA GLU A 117 -4.79 -18.89 -9.93
C GLU A 117 -4.29 -19.65 -8.69
N GLU A 118 -3.35 -20.58 -8.89
CA GLU A 118 -2.74 -21.33 -7.80
C GLU A 118 -2.00 -20.40 -6.81
N HIS A 119 -1.14 -19.52 -7.32
CA HIS A 119 -0.36 -18.61 -6.48
C HIS A 119 -1.27 -17.54 -5.83
N TRP A 120 -2.32 -17.11 -6.51
CA TRP A 120 -3.32 -16.17 -5.98
C TRP A 120 -4.08 -16.75 -4.79
N ASN A 121 -4.49 -18.02 -4.89
CA ASN A 121 -5.18 -18.73 -3.83
C ASN A 121 -4.27 -19.01 -2.64
N LYS A 122 -3.04 -19.50 -2.87
CA LYS A 122 -2.09 -19.82 -1.79
C LYS A 122 -1.54 -18.60 -1.07
N SER A 123 -1.54 -17.43 -1.71
CA SER A 123 -1.14 -16.16 -1.08
C SER A 123 -2.26 -15.45 -0.34
N ARG A 124 -3.52 -15.91 -0.46
CA ARG A 124 -4.74 -15.21 -0.03
C ARG A 124 -4.66 -14.63 1.38
N GLU A 125 -4.36 -15.45 2.38
CA GLU A 125 -4.36 -15.02 3.79
C GLU A 125 -3.42 -13.84 4.02
N LEU A 126 -2.17 -13.95 3.56
CA LEU A 126 -1.18 -12.87 3.72
C LEU A 126 -1.53 -11.65 2.86
N ARG A 127 -2.01 -11.88 1.63
CA ARG A 127 -2.40 -10.82 0.70
C ARG A 127 -3.52 -9.96 1.27
N HIS A 128 -4.54 -10.56 1.89
CA HIS A 128 -5.62 -9.81 2.54
C HIS A 128 -5.12 -8.96 3.71
N ILE A 129 -4.22 -9.49 4.54
CA ILE A 129 -3.61 -8.72 5.63
C ILE A 129 -2.85 -7.53 5.06
N LEU A 130 -1.99 -7.76 4.06
CA LEU A 130 -1.20 -6.70 3.45
C LEU A 130 -2.08 -5.62 2.81
N ILE A 131 -3.15 -6.01 2.11
CA ILE A 131 -4.12 -5.08 1.51
C ILE A 131 -4.88 -4.31 2.59
N ALA A 132 -5.29 -4.96 3.69
CA ALA A 132 -6.02 -4.31 4.78
C ALA A 132 -5.13 -3.35 5.60
N GLU A 133 -3.86 -3.69 5.79
CA GLU A 133 -2.87 -2.83 6.45
C GLU A 133 -2.37 -1.71 5.53
N HIS A 134 -2.42 -1.91 4.21
CA HIS A 134 -2.15 -0.86 3.22
C HIS A 134 -3.24 0.21 3.30
N LYS A 135 -2.95 1.30 4.03
CA LYS A 135 -3.76 2.52 4.06
C LYS A 135 -3.70 3.35 2.75
N VAL A 136 -3.37 2.75 1.61
CA VAL A 136 -2.93 3.47 0.40
C VAL A 136 -3.73 3.09 -0.85
N ASN A 137 -3.83 4.08 -1.75
CA ASN A 137 -4.44 4.11 -3.07
C ASN A 137 -4.48 2.76 -3.81
N ILE A 138 -5.66 2.44 -4.37
CA ILE A 138 -5.93 1.27 -5.23
C ILE A 138 -4.87 1.11 -6.34
N TYR A 139 -4.35 2.21 -6.89
CA TYR A 139 -3.31 2.19 -7.91
C TYR A 139 -2.06 1.38 -7.52
N ASP A 140 -1.66 1.41 -6.24
CA ASP A 140 -0.48 0.69 -5.77
C ASP A 140 -0.70 -0.82 -5.76
N ILE A 141 -1.93 -1.29 -5.45
CA ILE A 141 -2.30 -2.71 -5.51
C ILE A 141 -2.15 -3.24 -6.95
N PHE A 142 -2.66 -2.50 -7.94
CA PHE A 142 -2.54 -2.88 -9.34
C PHE A 142 -1.10 -2.73 -9.86
N SER A 143 -0.26 -1.93 -9.20
CA SER A 143 1.17 -1.82 -9.51
C SER A 143 1.98 -2.97 -8.93
N GLU A 144 1.59 -3.46 -7.75
CA GLU A 144 2.23 -4.59 -7.07
C GLU A 144 1.81 -5.94 -7.65
N TYR A 145 0.57 -6.05 -8.14
CA TYR A 145 0.04 -7.26 -8.78
C TYR A 145 -0.35 -6.96 -10.22
N PRO A 146 0.61 -6.96 -11.17
CA PRO A 146 0.35 -6.66 -12.58
C PRO A 146 -0.70 -7.58 -13.22
N VAL A 147 -0.89 -8.79 -12.68
CA VAL A 147 -1.88 -9.75 -13.17
C VAL A 147 -3.32 -9.24 -13.09
N LEU A 148 -3.61 -8.31 -12.17
CA LEU A 148 -4.92 -7.67 -12.06
C LEU A 148 -5.23 -6.71 -13.23
N LYS A 149 -4.22 -6.30 -14.00
CA LYS A 149 -4.39 -5.45 -15.19
C LYS A 149 -4.73 -6.25 -16.45
N GLN A 150 -4.66 -7.58 -16.39
CA GLN A 150 -5.00 -8.44 -17.52
C GLN A 150 -6.52 -8.57 -17.69
N GLU A 151 -6.95 -9.00 -18.87
CA GLU A 151 -8.37 -9.18 -19.21
C GLU A 151 -9.11 -10.09 -18.23
N LEU A 152 -8.46 -11.14 -17.74
CA LEU A 152 -9.02 -12.09 -16.76
C LEU A 152 -8.75 -11.70 -15.31
N GLY A 153 -8.04 -10.59 -15.05
CA GLY A 153 -7.61 -10.16 -13.71
C GLY A 153 -8.76 -10.00 -12.73
N TYR A 154 -9.95 -9.58 -13.21
CA TYR A 154 -11.14 -9.42 -12.37
C TYR A 154 -11.63 -10.74 -11.76
N THR A 155 -11.39 -11.89 -12.42
CA THR A 155 -11.86 -13.20 -11.93
C THR A 155 -11.12 -13.61 -10.63
N LEU A 156 -9.90 -13.12 -10.43
CA LEU A 156 -9.14 -13.31 -9.19
C LEU A 156 -9.79 -12.57 -8.01
N LEU A 157 -10.33 -11.37 -8.26
CA LEU A 157 -11.06 -10.59 -7.26
C LEU A 157 -12.41 -11.24 -6.93
N GLU A 158 -13.12 -11.74 -7.94
CA GLU A 158 -14.35 -12.52 -7.74
C GLU A 158 -14.10 -13.77 -6.91
N ASN A 159 -13.02 -14.51 -7.19
CA ASN A 159 -12.63 -15.68 -6.43
C ASN A 159 -12.38 -15.35 -4.95
N ASP A 160 -11.66 -14.26 -4.65
CA ASP A 160 -11.48 -13.81 -3.27
C ASP A 160 -12.80 -13.42 -2.61
N TYR A 161 -13.65 -12.65 -3.30
CA TYR A 161 -14.97 -12.27 -2.81
C TYR A 161 -15.84 -13.50 -2.48
N ASN A 162 -15.87 -14.47 -3.38
CA ASN A 162 -16.59 -15.73 -3.21
C ASN A 162 -16.06 -16.56 -2.03
N SER A 163 -14.75 -16.46 -1.73
CA SER A 163 -14.16 -17.16 -0.60
C SER A 163 -14.48 -16.54 0.76
N LEU A 164 -14.69 -15.23 0.82
CA LEU A 164 -15.04 -14.50 2.04
C LEU A 164 -16.51 -14.66 2.41
N ILE A 165 -17.38 -14.78 1.41
CA ILE A 165 -18.83 -14.83 1.60
C ILE A 165 -19.29 -16.28 1.66
N ASN A 166 -19.28 -16.81 2.89
CA ASN A 166 -19.71 -18.18 3.18
C ASN A 166 -21.22 -18.42 2.93
N LYS A 167 -22.01 -17.36 2.71
CA LYS A 167 -23.42 -17.44 2.32
C LYS A 167 -23.72 -16.44 1.22
N LYS A 168 -24.17 -16.95 0.07
CA LYS A 168 -24.79 -16.21 -1.06
C LYS A 168 -26.10 -15.52 -0.64
N SER A 169 -26.07 -14.76 0.46
CA SER A 169 -27.09 -13.79 0.83
C SER A 169 -27.00 -12.67 -0.20
N ASN A 170 -27.52 -12.93 -1.38
CA ASN A 170 -27.62 -11.94 -2.41
C ASN A 170 -28.67 -10.90 -1.98
N ILE A 171 -28.42 -9.63 -2.23
CA ILE A 171 -29.41 -8.60 -1.97
C ILE A 171 -30.72 -8.94 -2.69
N TYR A 172 -30.67 -9.55 -3.88
CA TYR A 172 -31.88 -9.97 -4.60
C TYR A 172 -32.72 -11.02 -3.86
N SER A 173 -32.11 -11.92 -3.07
CA SER A 173 -32.88 -12.91 -2.30
C SER A 173 -33.46 -12.34 -1.00
N LYS A 174 -32.83 -11.30 -0.45
CA LYS A 174 -33.31 -10.59 0.74
C LYS A 174 -34.16 -9.36 0.45
N TRP A 175 -34.11 -8.87 -0.79
CA TRP A 175 -34.78 -7.64 -1.23
C TRP A 175 -36.29 -7.70 -1.01
N PRO A 176 -37.00 -8.80 -1.33
CA PRO A 176 -38.45 -8.85 -1.10
C PRO A 176 -38.85 -8.70 0.37
N GLU A 177 -38.06 -9.28 1.28
CA GLU A 177 -38.34 -9.16 2.72
C GLU A 177 -37.99 -7.75 3.23
N LEU A 178 -36.90 -7.17 2.73
CA LEU A 178 -36.47 -5.82 3.06
C LEU A 178 -37.43 -4.76 2.52
N SER A 179 -37.87 -4.88 1.26
CA SER A 179 -38.79 -3.94 0.61
C SER A 179 -40.10 -3.88 1.38
N LYS A 180 -40.67 -5.03 1.74
CA LYS A 180 -41.90 -5.12 2.53
C LYS A 180 -41.77 -4.48 3.93
N LYS A 181 -40.60 -4.64 4.57
CA LYS A 181 -40.28 -3.96 5.84
C LYS A 181 -40.13 -2.45 5.65
N LEU A 182 -39.56 -2.00 4.54
CA LEU A 182 -39.45 -0.58 4.20
C LEU A 182 -40.82 0.02 3.90
N GLU A 183 -41.63 -0.60 3.05
CA GLU A 183 -43.01 -0.21 2.76
C GLU A 183 -43.82 -0.05 4.05
N THR A 184 -43.83 -1.05 4.93
CA THR A 184 -44.55 -0.93 6.21
C THR A 184 -44.08 0.22 7.09
N LEU A 185 -42.79 0.57 7.06
CA LEU A 185 -42.28 1.76 7.76
C LEU A 185 -42.68 3.06 7.07
N LEU A 186 -42.70 3.08 5.75
CA LEU A 186 -43.09 4.24 4.93
C LEU A 186 -44.59 4.54 5.09
N THR A 187 -45.44 3.51 5.11
CA THR A 187 -46.90 3.67 5.29
C THR A 187 -47.28 4.05 6.73
N LYS A 188 -46.52 3.59 7.74
CA LYS A 188 -46.81 3.88 9.16
C LYS A 188 -46.33 5.26 9.61
N ARG A 189 -45.39 5.88 8.90
CA ARG A 189 -44.92 7.24 9.23
C ARG A 189 -45.69 8.27 8.43
N VAL A 190 -46.14 9.33 9.10
CA VAL A 190 -46.55 10.55 8.39
C VAL A 190 -45.31 11.15 7.73
N MET A 191 -45.21 10.95 6.41
CA MET A 191 -44.17 11.53 5.57
C MET A 191 -44.35 13.05 5.55
N LYS A 192 -43.46 13.78 6.24
CA LYS A 192 -43.49 15.26 6.27
C LYS A 192 -43.09 15.87 4.93
N ASP A 193 -42.30 15.15 4.15
CA ASP A 193 -41.81 15.61 2.86
C ASP A 193 -42.77 15.20 1.74
N LYS A 194 -43.35 16.21 1.09
CA LYS A 194 -44.35 16.05 0.02
C LYS A 194 -43.78 15.33 -1.21
N THR A 195 -42.48 15.42 -1.47
CA THR A 195 -41.86 14.76 -2.64
C THR A 195 -41.78 13.25 -2.45
N PHE A 196 -41.46 12.79 -1.24
CA PHE A 196 -41.44 11.36 -0.91
C PHE A 196 -42.84 10.77 -0.77
N ALA A 197 -43.82 11.54 -0.27
CA ALA A 197 -45.21 11.13 -0.23
C ALA A 197 -45.79 10.87 -1.64
N LYS A 198 -45.54 11.79 -2.58
CA LYS A 198 -46.00 11.63 -3.98
C LYS A 198 -45.40 10.41 -4.67
N ARG A 199 -44.11 10.14 -4.48
CA ARG A 199 -43.47 8.94 -5.04
C ARG A 199 -44.00 7.64 -4.45
N LEU A 200 -44.42 7.65 -3.18
CA LEU A 200 -45.03 6.49 -2.54
C LEU A 200 -46.41 6.19 -3.12
N GLU A 201 -47.23 7.22 -3.37
CA GLU A 201 -48.52 7.09 -4.05
C GLU A 201 -48.35 6.55 -5.48
N GLU A 202 -47.37 7.07 -6.23
CA GLU A 202 -47.04 6.57 -7.57
C GLU A 202 -46.68 5.07 -7.54
N ILE A 203 -45.87 4.63 -6.57
CA ILE A 203 -45.50 3.21 -6.43
C ILE A 203 -46.71 2.33 -6.08
N GLN A 204 -47.61 2.80 -5.21
CA GLN A 204 -48.84 2.07 -4.83
C GLN A 204 -49.83 1.95 -6.00
N LEU A 205 -49.97 2.99 -6.82
CA LEU A 205 -50.81 2.97 -8.03
C LEU A 205 -50.34 1.94 -9.07
N TYR A 206 -49.04 1.65 -9.15
CA TYR A 206 -48.50 0.62 -10.02
C TYR A 206 -48.81 -0.81 -9.52
N GLU A 207 -48.97 -1.03 -8.22
CA GLU A 207 -49.31 -2.35 -7.66
C GLU A 207 -50.80 -2.71 -7.78
N GLU A 208 -51.69 -1.72 -7.90
CA GLU A 208 -53.15 -1.94 -8.04
C GLU A 208 -53.60 -2.09 -9.51
N GLY A 209 -52.69 -1.91 -10.47
CA GLY A 209 -52.97 -1.92 -11.92
C GLY A 209 -52.64 -3.22 -12.67
N ASP A 210 -52.07 -4.22 -11.99
CA ASP A 210 -51.83 -5.60 -12.47
C ASP A 210 -52.78 -6.59 -11.76
#